data_AF-A0A3N5LN32-F1
#
_entry.id   AF-A0A3N5LN32-F1
#
_cell.length_a   1.000
_cell.length_b   1.000
_cell.length_c   1.000
_cell.angle_alpha   90.00
_cell.angle_beta   90.00
_cell.angle_gamma   90.00
#
_symmetry.space_group_name_H-M   'P 1'
#
loop_
_entity.id
_entity.type
_entity.pdbx_description
1 polymer ?
#
loop_
_entity_poly.entity_id
_entity_poly.type
_entity_poly.pdbx_seq_one_letter_code
_entity_poly.pdbx_strand_id
1 'polypeptide(L)'
;MRIGILTGGGDVPGLNPGIKSVVNRVAEAGHEVVGIRRGWGGLLNTNPDDPTTIGPNLVPLSPTSVRTIDRTGGTVLHTSRTNPSRVKAAEVPAFLASTVSGDGPHDLTKHVLSVIESQRLDVLIPIGGDDT
;
A
#
# COMPACT_ATOMS: atom_id res chain seq x y z
N MET A 1 11.54 7.01 11.84
CA MET A 1 11.12 5.86 11.02
C MET A 1 10.19 6.33 9.92
N ARG A 2 10.15 5.62 8.80
CA ARG A 2 9.19 5.80 7.72
C ARG A 2 8.22 4.63 7.72
N ILE A 3 6.94 4.91 7.97
CA ILE A 3 5.92 3.91 8.23
C ILE A 3 4.98 3.84 7.02
N GLY A 4 4.88 2.67 6.40
CA GLY A 4 3.88 2.40 5.38
C GLY A 4 2.53 2.04 6.01
N ILE A 5 1.42 2.54 5.46
CA ILE A 5 0.07 2.16 5.85
C ILE A 5 -0.73 1.77 4.61
N LEU A 6 -1.43 0.64 4.67
CA LEU A 6 -2.27 0.16 3.57
C LEU A 6 -3.61 -0.33 4.10
N THR A 7 -4.64 -0.24 3.26
CA THR A 7 -5.94 -0.87 3.52
C THR A 7 -6.18 -2.00 2.54
N GLY A 8 -6.40 -3.21 3.06
CA GLY A 8 -6.69 -4.41 2.25
C GLY A 8 -8.10 -4.94 2.47
N GLY A 9 -8.56 -5.75 1.51
CA GLY A 9 -9.88 -6.40 1.60
C GLY A 9 -11.06 -5.47 1.28
N GLY A 10 -12.19 -5.70 1.94
CA GLY A 10 -13.42 -4.92 1.75
C GLY A 10 -13.38 -3.58 2.50
N ASP A 11 -14.06 -2.58 1.95
CA ASP A 11 -14.15 -1.28 2.58
C ASP A 11 -15.17 -1.30 3.73
N VAL A 12 -14.79 -0.76 4.88
CA VAL A 12 -15.63 -0.74 6.10
C VAL A 12 -15.64 0.65 6.74
N PRO A 13 -16.75 1.04 7.41
CA PRO A 13 -16.77 2.26 8.19
C PRO A 13 -15.67 2.24 9.26
N GLY A 14 -14.80 3.26 9.29
CA GLY A 14 -13.77 3.42 10.33
C GLY A 14 -12.32 3.36 9.84
N LEU A 15 -12.06 2.92 8.60
CA LEU A 15 -10.69 2.89 8.07
C LEU A 15 -10.04 4.28 8.03
N ASN A 16 -10.76 5.28 7.52
CA ASN A 16 -10.28 6.66 7.49
C ASN A 16 -9.96 7.25 8.89
N PRO A 17 -10.85 7.15 9.90
CA PRO A 17 -10.51 7.48 11.29
C PRO A 17 -9.27 6.74 11.83
N GLY A 18 -9.11 5.46 11.48
CA GLY A 18 -7.93 4.67 11.83
C GLY A 18 -6.64 5.22 11.23
N ILE A 19 -6.63 5.46 9.92
CA ILE A 19 -5.51 6.09 9.20
C ILE A 19 -5.17 7.44 9.83
N LYS A 20 -6.19 8.29 10.09
CA LYS A 20 -6.00 9.61 10.70
C LYS A 20 -5.35 9.50 12.08
N SER A 21 -5.80 8.57 12.91
CA SER A 21 -5.26 8.34 14.26
C SER A 21 -3.79 7.92 14.21
N VAL A 22 -3.45 6.97 13.33
CA VAL A 22 -2.07 6.52 13.12
C VAL A 22 -1.20 7.68 12.66
N VAL A 23 -1.62 8.43 11.63
CA VAL A 23 -0.85 9.55 11.08
C VAL A 23 -0.57 10.61 12.13
N ASN A 24 -1.56 11.01 12.93
CA ASN A 24 -1.35 11.99 14.00
C ASN A 24 -0.36 11.46 15.06
N ARG A 25 -0.54 10.23 15.53
CA ARG A 25 0.33 9.66 16.57
C ARG A 25 1.77 9.48 16.12
N VAL A 26 1.97 9.08 14.86
CA VAL A 26 3.29 8.90 14.24
C VAL A 26 3.98 10.26 14.02
N ALA A 27 3.24 11.26 13.55
CA ALA A 27 3.77 12.61 13.39
C ALA A 27 4.18 13.23 14.74
N GLU A 28 3.38 13.05 15.80
CA GLU A 28 3.73 13.47 17.17
C GLU A 28 5.00 12.79 17.70
N ALA A 29 5.30 11.57 17.24
CA ALA A 29 6.54 10.87 17.57
C ALA A 29 7.75 11.29 16.70
N GLY A 30 7.59 12.26 15.79
CA GLY A 30 8.67 12.70 14.89
C GLY A 30 9.00 11.68 13.80
N HIS A 31 7.99 10.96 13.30
CA HIS A 31 8.14 9.96 12.25
C HIS A 31 7.24 10.28 11.04
N GLU A 32 7.51 9.63 9.92
CA GLU A 32 6.82 9.86 8.65
C GLU A 32 5.86 8.73 8.31
N VAL A 33 4.76 9.06 7.63
CA VAL A 33 3.80 8.07 7.12
C VAL A 33 3.67 8.14 5.60
N VAL A 34 3.67 6.98 4.97
CA VAL A 34 3.40 6.78 3.55
C VAL A 34 2.15 5.92 3.40
N GLY A 35 1.11 6.49 2.81
CA GLY A 35 -0.08 5.76 2.40
C GLY A 35 0.18 4.97 1.13
N ILE A 36 -0.13 3.68 1.15
CA ILE A 36 -0.05 2.78 0.00
C ILE A 36 -1.45 2.65 -0.58
N ARG A 37 -1.62 3.09 -1.82
CA ARG A 37 -2.91 3.08 -2.50
C ARG A 37 -3.27 1.69 -2.98
N ARG A 38 -4.56 1.33 -2.91
CA ARG A 38 -5.09 0.05 -3.39
C ARG A 38 -4.43 -1.15 -2.70
N GLY A 39 -4.15 -1.05 -1.41
CA GLY A 39 -3.58 -2.16 -0.62
C GLY A 39 -2.25 -2.69 -1.18
N TRP A 40 -2.05 -4.00 -1.13
CA TRP A 40 -0.88 -4.67 -1.72
C TRP A 40 -0.69 -4.41 -3.21
N GLY A 41 -1.78 -4.13 -3.93
CA GLY A 41 -1.74 -3.74 -5.33
C GLY A 41 -0.91 -2.48 -5.58
N GLY A 42 -0.85 -1.54 -4.63
CA GLY A 42 0.01 -0.35 -4.74
C GLY A 42 1.48 -0.71 -4.77
N LEU A 43 1.93 -1.56 -3.84
CA LEU A 43 3.32 -2.02 -3.82
C LEU A 43 3.64 -2.86 -5.06
N LEU A 44 2.73 -3.76 -5.46
CA LEU A 44 2.90 -4.59 -6.65
C LEU A 44 3.07 -3.76 -7.93
N ASN A 45 2.36 -2.64 -8.06
CA ASN A 45 2.42 -1.77 -9.24
C ASN A 45 3.47 -0.65 -9.13
N THR A 46 4.32 -0.68 -8.10
CA THR A 46 5.42 0.29 -7.95
C THR A 46 6.69 -0.33 -8.52
N ASN A 47 7.25 0.30 -9.54
CA ASN A 47 8.56 -0.05 -10.06
C ASN A 47 9.63 0.88 -9.43
N PRO A 48 10.56 0.37 -8.60
CA PRO A 48 11.63 1.17 -8.01
C PRO A 48 12.52 1.88 -9.05
N ASP A 49 12.67 1.28 -10.24
CA ASP A 49 13.49 1.81 -11.33
C ASP A 49 12.76 2.86 -12.19
N ASP A 50 11.45 2.99 -12.02
CA ASP A 50 10.62 4.00 -12.68
C ASP A 50 9.90 4.88 -11.65
N PRO A 51 10.48 6.05 -11.29
CA PRO A 51 9.90 6.96 -10.32
C PRO A 51 8.48 7.45 -10.66
N THR A 52 8.07 7.38 -11.93
CA THR A 52 6.72 7.79 -12.35
C THR A 52 5.64 6.88 -11.78
N THR A 53 6.01 5.65 -11.40
CA THR A 53 5.10 4.68 -10.76
C THR A 53 4.93 4.91 -9.25
N ILE A 54 5.82 5.68 -8.60
CA ILE A 54 5.78 5.88 -7.15
C ILE A 54 4.57 6.72 -6.75
N GLY A 55 4.44 7.95 -7.27
CA GLY A 55 3.37 8.88 -6.86
C GLY A 55 1.93 8.34 -6.98
N PRO A 56 1.58 7.60 -8.06
CA PRO A 56 0.26 6.97 -8.19
C PRO A 56 -0.04 5.86 -7.17
N ASN A 57 0.98 5.28 -6.55
CA ASN A 57 0.88 4.13 -5.66
C ASN A 57 1.22 4.45 -4.19
N LEU A 58 2.09 5.42 -3.95
CA LEU A 58 2.64 5.78 -2.64
C LEU A 58 2.49 7.29 -2.44
N VAL A 59 1.73 7.66 -1.40
CA VAL A 59 1.39 9.05 -1.10
C VAL A 59 1.85 9.43 0.31
N PRO A 60 2.57 10.54 0.51
CA PRO A 60 2.88 11.03 1.84
C PRO A 60 1.60 11.37 2.61
N LEU A 61 1.51 10.95 3.88
CA LEU A 61 0.41 11.32 4.77
C LEU A 61 0.95 12.17 5.92
N SER A 62 0.38 13.37 6.04
CA SER A 62 0.62 14.33 7.12
C SER A 62 -0.67 14.65 7.88
N PRO A 63 -0.59 15.18 9.12
CA PRO A 63 -1.76 15.64 9.86
C PRO A 63 -2.67 16.57 9.06
N THR A 64 -2.07 17.43 8.21
CA THR A 64 -2.80 18.30 7.30
C THR A 64 -3.57 17.52 6.24
N SER A 65 -2.93 16.53 5.60
CA SER A 65 -3.54 15.72 4.55
C SER A 65 -4.70 14.84 5.06
N VAL A 66 -4.64 14.39 6.31
CA VAL A 66 -5.66 13.51 6.91
C VAL A 66 -6.73 14.26 7.71
N ARG A 67 -6.71 15.60 7.71
CA ARG A 67 -7.56 16.42 8.59
C ARG A 67 -9.05 16.10 8.48
N THR A 68 -9.53 15.79 7.28
CA THR A 68 -10.96 15.64 6.98
C THR A 68 -11.38 14.26 6.49
N ILE A 69 -10.45 13.30 6.41
CA ILE A 69 -10.72 11.99 5.79
C ILE A 69 -11.73 11.17 6.59
N ASP A 70 -11.78 11.38 7.90
CA ASP A 70 -12.72 10.80 8.85
C ASP A 70 -14.20 11.10 8.53
N ARG A 71 -14.45 12.14 7.72
CA ARG A 71 -15.79 12.54 7.28
C ARG A 71 -16.23 11.86 5.99
N THR A 72 -15.33 11.13 5.35
CA THR A 72 -15.59 10.43 4.09
C THR A 72 -15.77 8.94 4.34
N GLY A 73 -16.80 8.38 3.72
CA GLY A 73 -17.01 6.93 3.70
C GLY A 73 -15.84 6.23 3.02
N GLY A 74 -15.57 5.03 3.50
CA GLY A 74 -14.59 4.15 2.93
C GLY A 74 -13.13 4.38 3.37
N THR A 75 -12.19 4.17 2.45
CA THR A 75 -10.75 4.47 2.62
C THR A 75 -10.23 5.44 1.55
N VAL A 76 -9.54 6.51 1.97
CA VAL A 76 -8.85 7.46 1.07
C VAL A 76 -7.67 6.84 0.31
N LEU A 77 -7.16 5.69 0.78
CA LEU A 77 -6.12 4.94 0.09
C LEU A 77 -6.69 4.00 -0.97
N HIS A 78 -8.01 3.76 -0.95
CA HIS A 78 -8.66 2.65 -1.66
C HIS A 78 -8.09 1.28 -1.25
N THR A 79 -8.73 0.22 -1.72
CA THR A 79 -8.36 -1.16 -1.40
C THR A 79 -8.27 -2.01 -2.66
N SER A 80 -7.56 -3.13 -2.56
CA SER A 80 -7.59 -4.21 -3.54
C SER A 80 -7.61 -5.55 -2.81
N ARG A 81 -7.93 -6.61 -3.55
CA ARG A 81 -7.81 -8.00 -3.09
C ARG A 81 -6.50 -8.64 -3.55
N THR A 82 -5.49 -7.83 -3.85
CA THR A 82 -4.19 -8.33 -4.29
C THR A 82 -3.51 -9.08 -3.15
N ASN A 83 -3.07 -10.30 -3.43
CA ASN A 83 -2.20 -11.07 -2.55
C ASN A 83 -0.85 -11.25 -3.28
N PRO A 84 0.26 -10.66 -2.78
CA PRO A 84 1.57 -10.75 -3.42
C PRO A 84 2.06 -12.19 -3.66
N SER A 85 1.65 -13.15 -2.82
CA SER A 85 2.05 -14.55 -2.96
C SER A 85 1.27 -15.32 -4.03
N ARG A 86 0.13 -14.77 -4.50
CA ARG A 86 -0.79 -15.45 -5.43
C ARG A 86 -1.40 -14.47 -6.44
N VAL A 87 -0.55 -13.80 -7.21
CA VAL A 87 -0.97 -12.84 -8.25
C VAL A 87 -1.42 -13.60 -9.51
N LYS A 88 -2.61 -13.30 -10.03
CA LYS A 88 -3.08 -13.90 -11.30
C LYS A 88 -2.26 -13.37 -12.46
N ALA A 89 -2.07 -14.18 -13.52
CA ALA A 89 -1.34 -13.75 -14.71
C ALA A 89 -1.85 -12.42 -15.30
N ALA A 90 -3.16 -12.18 -15.30
CA ALA A 90 -3.77 -10.93 -15.77
C ALA A 90 -3.53 -9.69 -14.87
N GLU A 91 -3.09 -9.90 -13.63
CA GLU A 91 -2.82 -8.85 -12.65
C GLU A 91 -1.31 -8.58 -12.49
N VAL A 92 -0.45 -9.34 -13.20
CA VAL A 92 0.99 -9.11 -13.22
C VAL A 92 1.28 -7.80 -13.97
N PRO A 93 1.96 -6.83 -13.34
CA PRO A 93 2.38 -5.61 -14.02
C PRO A 93 3.27 -5.91 -15.24
N ALA A 94 3.11 -5.14 -16.32
CA ALA A 94 3.84 -5.36 -17.57
C ALA A 94 5.37 -5.40 -17.39
N PHE A 95 5.92 -4.59 -16.47
CA PHE A 95 7.35 -4.57 -16.18
C PHE A 95 7.87 -5.82 -15.44
N LEU A 96 6.98 -6.64 -14.89
CA LEU A 96 7.30 -7.93 -14.26
C LEU A 96 6.98 -9.13 -15.15
N ALA A 97 6.38 -8.93 -16.32
CA ALA A 97 5.92 -10.03 -17.18
C ALA A 97 7.06 -10.98 -17.59
N SER A 98 8.29 -10.47 -17.76
CA SER A 98 9.47 -11.28 -18.08
C SER A 98 10.02 -12.08 -16.89
N THR A 99 9.59 -11.76 -15.66
CA THR A 99 10.06 -12.40 -14.43
C THR A 99 9.21 -13.61 -14.04
N VAL A 100 8.09 -13.83 -14.72
CA VAL A 100 7.13 -14.90 -14.45
C VAL A 100 6.98 -15.82 -15.67
N SER A 101 6.61 -17.07 -15.44
CA SER A 101 6.37 -18.06 -16.49
C SER A 101 5.20 -18.97 -16.14
N GLY A 102 4.45 -19.43 -17.15
CA GLY A 102 3.27 -20.29 -17.00
C GLY A 102 1.99 -19.53 -16.69
N ASP A 103 0.90 -20.26 -16.47
CA ASP A 103 -0.47 -19.70 -16.38
C ASP A 103 -0.83 -19.10 -14.99
N GLY A 104 0.05 -19.23 -14.01
CA GLY A 104 -0.10 -18.67 -12.66
C GLY A 104 -0.97 -19.52 -11.70
N PRO A 105 -1.23 -19.03 -10.47
CA PRO A 105 -0.81 -17.73 -9.93
C PRO A 105 0.70 -17.66 -9.64
N HIS A 106 1.23 -16.44 -9.59
CA HIS A 106 2.66 -16.17 -9.37
C HIS A 106 2.91 -15.54 -8.00
N ASP A 107 4.00 -15.94 -7.36
CA ASP A 107 4.49 -15.31 -6.13
C ASP A 107 5.42 -14.14 -6.49
N LEU A 108 4.95 -12.93 -6.26
CA LEU A 108 5.66 -11.67 -6.46
C LEU A 108 6.01 -10.99 -5.12
N THR A 109 6.01 -11.74 -4.02
CA THR A 109 6.37 -11.22 -2.68
C THR A 109 7.78 -10.63 -2.68
N LYS A 110 8.73 -11.25 -3.39
CA LYS A 110 10.11 -10.72 -3.52
C LYS A 110 10.14 -9.32 -4.12
N HIS A 111 9.30 -9.06 -5.14
CA HIS A 111 9.20 -7.74 -5.74
C HIS A 111 8.61 -6.74 -4.73
N VAL A 112 7.52 -7.09 -4.05
CA VAL A 112 6.91 -6.23 -3.02
C VAL A 112 7.90 -5.88 -1.91
N LEU A 113 8.70 -6.85 -1.44
CA LEU A 113 9.77 -6.61 -0.47
C LEU A 113 10.83 -5.65 -1.02
N SER A 114 11.27 -5.81 -2.28
CA SER A 114 12.21 -4.88 -2.91
C SER A 114 11.67 -3.45 -2.99
N VAL A 115 10.35 -3.28 -3.20
CA VAL A 115 9.70 -1.97 -3.17
C VAL A 115 9.76 -1.40 -1.76
N ILE A 116 9.38 -2.16 -0.73
CA ILE A 116 9.43 -1.75 0.68
C ILE A 116 10.84 -1.28 1.06
N GLU A 117 11.87 -2.05 0.68
CA GLU A 117 13.28 -1.72 0.91
C GLU A 117 13.71 -0.47 0.14
N SER A 118 13.39 -0.37 -1.15
CA SER A 118 13.74 0.80 -1.99
C SER A 118 13.13 2.09 -1.46
N GLN A 119 11.93 1.98 -0.88
CA GLN A 119 11.20 3.07 -0.27
C GLN A 119 11.59 3.29 1.20
N ARG A 120 12.52 2.50 1.74
CA ARG A 120 12.99 2.61 3.13
C ARG A 120 11.84 2.61 4.13
N LEU A 121 10.84 1.75 3.91
CA LEU A 121 9.74 1.58 4.86
C LEU A 121 10.20 0.67 5.99
N ASP A 122 10.39 1.23 7.18
CA ASP A 122 10.88 0.51 8.36
C ASP A 122 9.79 -0.37 8.98
N VAL A 123 8.54 0.07 8.87
CA VAL A 123 7.35 -0.57 9.45
C VAL A 123 6.23 -0.52 8.43
N LEU A 124 5.45 -1.59 8.34
CA LEU A 124 4.24 -1.66 7.54
C LEU A 124 3.03 -1.92 8.45
N ILE A 125 1.99 -1.10 8.31
CA ILE A 125 0.71 -1.22 9.03
C ILE A 125 -0.38 -1.61 8.02
N PRO A 126 -0.66 -2.90 7.84
CA PRO A 126 -1.84 -3.35 7.12
C PRO A 126 -3.09 -3.18 8.00
N ILE A 127 -4.15 -2.61 7.43
CA ILE A 127 -5.47 -2.51 8.06
C ILE A 127 -6.49 -3.21 7.15
N GLY A 128 -7.13 -4.26 7.63
CA GLY A 128 -8.12 -5.00 6.86
C GLY A 128 -8.59 -6.24 7.58
N GLY A 129 -9.31 -7.11 6.87
CA GLY A 129 -9.75 -8.41 7.39
C GLY A 129 -8.63 -9.47 7.38
N ASP A 130 -8.98 -10.69 7.74
CA ASP A 130 -8.05 -11.81 7.97
C ASP A 130 -7.09 -12.12 6.81
N ASP A 131 -7.47 -11.78 5.57
CA ASP A 131 -6.66 -12.00 4.36
C ASP A 131 -5.74 -10.81 4.00
N THR A 132 -5.57 -9.83 4.90
CA THR A 132 -4.79 -8.60 4.66
C THR A 132 -3.36 -8.71 5.14
#